data_AF-A0A377A578-F1
#
_entry.id   AF-A0A377A578-F1
#
_cell.length_a   1.000
_cell.length_b   1.000
_cell.length_c   1.000
_cell.angle_alpha   90.00
_cell.angle_beta   90.00
_cell.angle_gamma   90.00
#
_symmetry.space_group_name_H-M   'P 1'
#
loop_
_entity.id
_entity.type
_entity.pdbx_description
1 polymer ?
#
loop_
_entity_poly.entity_id
_entity_poly.type
_entity_poly.pdbx_seq_one_letter_code
_entity_poly.pdbx_strand_id
1 'polypeptide(L)'
;MIGRLRGIIIEKQPPLVLIEVGGVGYEVHMPMTCFYELPEAGQEAIVFTHFVVREDAQLLYGFNNKQERTLFKELIKTNGVGPKLALAILSGMSAQQFVNAVEREEVGALVKLPGIGKKTAERLIVEMKTDLKVCTAISLRQPPIWCSRLLPARRPTMLNKKRLPRWWRWAINHKKQAAW
;
A
#
# COMPACT_ATOMS: atom_id res chain seq x y z
N MET A 1 8.09 5.08 -15.07
CA MET A 1 7.90 4.22 -13.87
C MET A 1 6.48 4.42 -13.35
N ILE A 2 5.66 3.36 -13.33
CA ILE A 2 4.24 3.43 -12.94
C ILE A 2 4.12 3.01 -11.47
N GLY A 3 3.77 3.95 -10.58
CA GLY A 3 3.72 3.71 -9.13
C GLY A 3 2.31 3.54 -8.54
N ARG A 4 1.28 3.94 -9.27
CA ARG A 4 -0.14 3.82 -8.88
C ARG A 4 -0.99 3.90 -10.13
N LEU A 5 -2.03 3.07 -10.22
CA LEU A 5 -3.09 3.18 -11.20
C LEU A 5 -4.40 3.54 -10.51
N ARG A 6 -5.21 4.37 -11.19
CA ARG A 6 -6.56 4.71 -10.79
C ARG A 6 -7.44 4.66 -12.04
N GLY A 7 -8.42 3.79 -12.05
CA GLY A 7 -9.23 3.52 -13.23
C GLY A 7 -10.40 2.61 -12.93
N ILE A 8 -11.12 2.21 -13.97
CA ILE A 8 -12.29 1.34 -13.86
C ILE A 8 -11.84 -0.11 -14.05
N ILE A 9 -12.32 -1.01 -13.19
CA ILE A 9 -12.10 -2.46 -13.38
C ILE A 9 -13.00 -2.91 -14.54
N ILE A 10 -12.40 -3.40 -15.61
CA ILE A 10 -13.14 -3.94 -16.77
C ILE A 10 -13.38 -5.43 -16.58
N GLU A 11 -12.34 -6.16 -16.18
CA GLU A 11 -12.38 -7.60 -16.06
C GLU A 11 -11.54 -8.11 -14.89
N LYS A 12 -11.98 -9.23 -14.31
CA LYS A 12 -11.38 -9.90 -13.16
C LYS A 12 -11.13 -11.37 -13.51
N GLN A 13 -9.88 -11.75 -13.74
CA GLN A 13 -9.46 -13.13 -14.02
C GLN A 13 -8.30 -13.50 -13.08
N PRO A 14 -8.55 -13.98 -11.84
CA PRO A 14 -7.48 -14.18 -10.86
C PRO A 14 -6.33 -15.04 -11.43
N PRO A 15 -5.05 -14.62 -11.28
CA PRO A 15 -4.54 -13.47 -10.51
C PRO A 15 -4.42 -12.15 -11.31
N LEU A 16 -4.99 -12.06 -12.50
CA LEU A 16 -4.93 -10.91 -13.40
C LEU A 16 -6.20 -10.04 -13.32
N VAL A 17 -6.02 -8.72 -13.38
CA VAL A 17 -7.10 -7.73 -13.39
C VAL A 17 -6.86 -6.76 -14.52
N LEU A 18 -7.89 -6.47 -15.30
CA LEU A 18 -7.85 -5.47 -16.35
C LEU A 18 -8.42 -4.15 -15.82
N ILE A 19 -7.57 -3.12 -15.75
CA ILE A 19 -7.96 -1.78 -15.28
C ILE A 19 -7.83 -0.79 -16.44
N GLU A 20 -8.93 -0.16 -16.82
CA GLU A 20 -8.93 0.89 -17.84
C GLU A 20 -8.63 2.25 -17.21
N VAL A 21 -7.62 2.92 -17.75
CA VAL A 21 -7.25 4.29 -17.38
C VAL A 21 -7.18 5.13 -18.64
N GLY A 22 -8.18 6.02 -18.83
CA GLY A 22 -8.19 6.94 -19.96
C GLY A 22 -8.23 6.26 -21.34
N GLY A 23 -8.93 5.14 -21.45
CA GLY A 23 -9.06 4.36 -22.69
C GLY A 23 -7.92 3.36 -22.95
N VAL A 24 -6.98 3.19 -22.01
CA VAL A 24 -5.93 2.17 -22.07
C VAL A 24 -6.18 1.10 -21.00
N GLY A 25 -6.31 -0.16 -21.42
CA GLY A 25 -6.44 -1.31 -20.54
C GLY A 25 -5.07 -1.80 -20.05
N TYR A 26 -4.84 -1.75 -18.74
CA TYR A 26 -3.64 -2.27 -18.10
C TYR A 26 -3.93 -3.62 -17.45
N GLU A 27 -3.14 -4.62 -17.81
CA GLU A 27 -3.13 -5.90 -17.11
C GLU A 27 -2.28 -5.80 -15.85
N VAL A 28 -2.89 -6.08 -14.70
CA VAL A 28 -2.25 -5.98 -13.39
C VAL A 28 -2.34 -7.33 -12.69
N HIS A 29 -1.19 -7.91 -12.36
CA HIS A 29 -1.11 -9.12 -11.55
C HIS A 29 -1.20 -8.78 -10.06
N MET A 30 -2.18 -9.35 -9.37
CA MET A 30 -2.40 -9.09 -7.94
C MET A 30 -2.38 -10.40 -7.16
N PRO A 31 -1.87 -10.40 -5.91
CA PRO A 31 -1.98 -11.56 -5.05
C PRO A 31 -3.44 -11.79 -4.68
N MET A 32 -3.81 -13.04 -4.41
CA MET A 32 -5.20 -13.43 -4.15
C MET A 32 -5.80 -12.67 -2.96
N THR A 33 -5.01 -12.42 -1.92
CA THR A 33 -5.40 -11.64 -0.73
C THR A 33 -5.89 -10.24 -1.11
N CYS A 34 -5.14 -9.53 -1.96
CA CYS A 34 -5.56 -8.21 -2.46
C CYS A 34 -6.75 -8.30 -3.41
N PHE A 35 -6.86 -9.38 -4.19
CA PHE A 35 -7.93 -9.55 -5.17
C PHE A 35 -9.32 -9.58 -4.52
N TYR A 36 -9.43 -10.17 -3.32
CA TYR A 36 -10.71 -10.25 -2.59
C TYR A 36 -11.22 -8.89 -2.10
N GLU A 37 -10.35 -7.91 -1.90
CA GLU A 37 -10.76 -6.57 -1.46
C GLU A 37 -11.06 -5.62 -2.63
N LEU A 38 -10.87 -6.06 -3.87
CA LEU A 38 -11.12 -5.22 -5.04
C LEU A 38 -12.62 -4.98 -5.26
N PRO A 39 -13.02 -3.75 -5.62
CA PRO A 39 -14.41 -3.42 -5.93
C PRO A 39 -14.91 -4.16 -7.16
N GLU A 40 -16.22 -4.22 -7.39
CA GLU A 40 -16.81 -4.96 -8.51
C GLU A 40 -16.37 -4.44 -9.89
N ALA A 41 -16.54 -5.27 -10.92
CA ALA A 41 -16.31 -4.83 -12.30
C ALA A 41 -17.25 -3.65 -12.64
N GLY A 42 -16.74 -2.65 -13.33
CA GLY A 42 -17.40 -1.37 -13.60
C GLY A 42 -17.18 -0.29 -12.55
N GLN A 43 -16.54 -0.59 -11.41
CA GLN A 43 -16.23 0.40 -10.38
C GLN A 43 -14.79 0.93 -10.46
N GLU A 44 -14.58 2.13 -9.93
CA GLU A 44 -13.26 2.75 -9.81
C GLU A 44 -12.42 2.05 -8.73
N ALA A 45 -11.20 1.65 -9.08
CA ALA A 45 -10.23 1.07 -8.18
C ALA A 45 -8.93 1.90 -8.18
N ILE A 46 -8.26 1.91 -7.02
CA ILE A 46 -6.93 2.50 -6.87
C ILE A 46 -5.99 1.38 -6.43
N VAL A 47 -4.97 1.12 -7.24
CA VAL A 47 -3.97 0.08 -6.95
C VAL A 47 -2.57 0.67 -6.95
N PHE A 48 -1.75 0.25 -5.99
CA PHE A 48 -0.33 0.55 -5.95
C PHE A 48 0.42 -0.46 -6.80
N THR A 49 1.19 0.03 -7.76
CA THR A 49 1.85 -0.83 -8.73
C THR A 49 3.35 -0.93 -8.50
N HIS A 50 3.91 -2.07 -8.88
CA HIS A 50 5.33 -2.30 -9.08
C HIS A 50 5.56 -2.76 -10.52
N PHE A 51 6.32 -1.97 -11.27
CA PHE A 51 6.60 -2.21 -12.68
C PHE A 51 7.90 -2.99 -12.82
N VAL A 52 7.83 -4.19 -13.38
CA VAL A 52 8.97 -5.07 -13.63
C VAL A 52 9.23 -5.11 -15.13
N VAL A 53 10.41 -4.65 -15.52
CA VAL A 53 10.87 -4.69 -16.91
C VAL A 53 11.88 -5.82 -17.05
N ARG A 54 11.59 -6.73 -17.97
CA ARG A 54 12.50 -7.77 -18.45
C ARG A 54 12.74 -7.56 -19.94
N GLU A 55 13.70 -8.29 -20.50
CA GLU A 55 14.02 -8.21 -21.94
C GLU A 55 12.87 -8.70 -22.81
N ASP A 56 12.09 -9.67 -22.31
CA ASP A 56 11.00 -10.35 -23.00
C ASP A 56 9.61 -9.85 -22.62
N ALA A 57 9.46 -9.19 -21.47
CA ALA A 57 8.15 -8.83 -20.92
C ALA A 57 8.17 -7.57 -20.05
N GLN A 58 7.06 -6.83 -20.09
CA GLN A 58 6.77 -5.73 -19.18
C GLN A 58 5.56 -6.08 -18.33
N LEU A 59 5.78 -6.32 -17.04
CA LEU A 59 4.76 -6.81 -16.13
C LEU A 59 4.43 -5.77 -15.07
N LEU A 60 3.14 -5.61 -14.80
CA LEU A 60 2.61 -4.79 -13.72
C LEU A 60 2.11 -5.68 -12.59
N TYR A 61 2.67 -5.48 -11.40
CA TYR A 61 2.18 -6.10 -10.17
C TYR A 61 1.41 -5.07 -9.35
N GLY A 62 0.23 -5.41 -8.86
CA GLY A 62 -0.67 -4.52 -8.13
C GLY A 62 -0.93 -4.97 -6.70
N PHE A 63 -1.14 -3.99 -5.82
CA PHE A 63 -1.42 -4.16 -4.39
C PHE A 63 -2.43 -3.10 -3.94
N ASN A 64 -3.24 -3.42 -2.94
CA ASN A 64 -4.21 -2.47 -2.39
C ASN A 64 -3.53 -1.46 -1.48
N ASN A 65 -2.49 -1.91 -0.78
CA ASN A 65 -1.77 -1.12 0.20
C ASN A 65 -0.31 -0.88 -0.22
N LYS A 66 0.24 0.26 0.20
CA LYS A 66 1.68 0.55 0.02
C LYS A 66 2.55 -0.45 0.78
N GLN A 67 2.07 -0.95 1.91
CA GLN A 67 2.80 -1.90 2.77
C GLN A 67 3.03 -3.23 2.05
N GLU A 68 1.99 -3.78 1.41
CA GLU A 68 2.07 -4.99 0.57
C GLU A 68 3.06 -4.79 -0.58
N ARG A 69 2.98 -3.65 -1.27
CA ARG A 69 3.93 -3.32 -2.34
C ARG A 69 5.37 -3.26 -1.81
N THR A 70 5.60 -2.66 -0.65
CA THR A 70 6.94 -2.59 -0.05
C THR A 70 7.42 -4.00 0.30
N LEU A 71 6.58 -4.82 0.93
CA LEU A 71 6.93 -6.21 1.25
C LEU A 71 7.27 -7.01 -0.02
N PHE A 72 6.47 -6.88 -1.07
CA PHE A 72 6.77 -7.51 -2.36
C PHE A 72 8.11 -7.06 -2.94
N LYS A 73 8.43 -5.75 -2.84
CA LYS A 73 9.72 -5.21 -3.30
C LYS A 73 10.89 -5.76 -2.51
N GLU A 74 10.75 -6.00 -1.21
CA GLU A 74 11.80 -6.63 -0.41
C GLU A 74 11.93 -8.12 -0.76
N LEU A 75 10.81 -8.82 -0.92
CA LEU A 75 10.80 -10.23 -1.32
C LEU A 75 11.53 -10.48 -2.64
N ILE A 76 11.31 -9.67 -3.67
CA ILE A 76 11.96 -9.87 -4.98
C ILE A 76 13.46 -9.51 -4.99
N LYS A 77 13.98 -8.83 -3.95
CA LYS A 77 15.42 -8.59 -3.81
C LYS A 77 16.15 -9.81 -3.26
N THR A 78 15.44 -10.65 -2.51
CA THR A 78 15.97 -11.89 -1.95
C THR A 78 16.40 -12.83 -3.07
N ASN A 79 17.59 -13.39 -2.93
CA ASN A 79 18.15 -14.26 -3.97
C ASN A 79 17.36 -15.56 -4.09
N GLY A 80 16.90 -15.88 -5.30
CA GLY A 80 16.07 -17.05 -5.56
C GLY A 80 14.56 -16.81 -5.38
N VAL A 81 14.14 -15.57 -5.08
CA VAL A 81 12.72 -15.19 -5.02
C VAL A 81 12.40 -14.27 -6.20
N GLY A 82 11.71 -14.83 -7.20
CA GLY A 82 11.21 -14.03 -8.32
C GLY A 82 9.84 -13.41 -8.04
N PRO A 83 9.39 -12.45 -8.88
CA PRO A 83 8.05 -11.85 -8.80
C PRO A 83 6.90 -12.87 -8.74
N LYS A 84 7.01 -14.00 -9.46
CA LYS A 84 6.02 -15.08 -9.45
C LYS A 84 5.96 -15.80 -8.09
N LEU A 85 7.11 -16.05 -7.47
CA LEU A 85 7.18 -16.66 -6.14
C LEU A 85 6.71 -15.68 -5.06
N ALA A 86 7.09 -14.40 -5.15
CA ALA A 86 6.61 -13.37 -4.24
C ALA A 86 5.07 -13.22 -4.29
N LEU A 87 4.46 -13.29 -5.48
CA LEU A 87 3.00 -13.36 -5.60
C LEU A 87 2.40 -14.60 -4.94
N ALA A 88 3.03 -15.77 -5.10
CA ALA A 88 2.55 -17.00 -4.47
C ALA A 88 2.60 -16.90 -2.93
N ILE A 89 3.66 -16.30 -2.38
CA ILE A 89 3.78 -16.03 -0.94
C ILE A 89 2.63 -15.14 -0.46
N LEU A 90 2.44 -13.98 -1.09
CA LEU A 90 1.40 -13.02 -0.70
C LEU A 90 -0.04 -13.50 -1.01
N SER A 91 -0.17 -14.55 -1.83
CA SER A 91 -1.45 -15.21 -2.09
C SER A 91 -1.77 -16.30 -1.07
N GLY A 92 -0.74 -16.98 -0.54
CA GLY A 92 -0.92 -18.05 0.46
C GLY A 92 -1.00 -17.54 1.90
N MET A 93 -0.43 -16.37 2.19
CA MET A 93 -0.48 -15.73 3.50
C MET A 93 -0.56 -14.21 3.38
N SER A 94 -1.21 -13.57 4.35
CA SER A 94 -1.26 -12.10 4.40
C SER A 94 0.12 -11.52 4.72
N ALA A 95 0.33 -10.24 4.41
CA ALA A 95 1.57 -9.55 4.74
C ALA A 95 1.92 -9.65 6.25
N GLN A 96 0.91 -9.56 7.12
CA GLN A 96 1.09 -9.69 8.57
C GLN A 96 1.47 -11.12 8.98
N GLN A 97 0.82 -12.12 8.42
CA GLN A 97 1.14 -13.53 8.69
C GLN A 97 2.57 -13.86 8.24
N PHE A 98 2.98 -13.34 7.08
CA PHE A 98 4.34 -13.49 6.59
C PHE A 98 5.37 -12.89 7.55
N VAL A 99 5.16 -11.64 8.01
CA VAL A 99 6.06 -11.00 8.99
C VAL A 99 6.15 -11.82 10.27
N ASN A 100 5.02 -12.28 10.81
CA ASN A 100 4.99 -13.12 12.01
C ASN A 100 5.72 -14.45 11.80
N ALA A 101 5.57 -15.09 10.64
CA ALA A 101 6.26 -16.33 10.31
C ALA A 101 7.79 -16.14 10.22
N VAL A 102 8.25 -15.00 9.68
CA VAL A 102 9.68 -14.65 9.65
C VAL A 102 10.21 -14.35 11.05
N GLU A 103 9.46 -13.61 11.87
CA GLU A 103 9.86 -13.30 13.26
C GLU A 103 9.96 -14.55 14.15
N ARG A 104 9.06 -15.52 13.95
CA ARG A 104 9.03 -16.80 14.68
C ARG A 104 9.87 -17.90 14.05
N GLU A 105 10.58 -17.61 12.96
CA GLU A 105 11.40 -18.56 12.21
C GLU A 105 10.64 -19.82 11.79
N GLU A 106 9.37 -19.65 11.40
CA GLU A 106 8.44 -20.73 11.11
C GLU A 106 8.62 -21.27 9.67
N VAL A 107 9.72 -21.99 9.45
CA VAL A 107 10.08 -22.60 8.14
C VAL A 107 8.93 -23.45 7.58
N GLY A 108 8.22 -24.18 8.45
CA GLY A 108 7.14 -25.09 8.06
C GLY A 108 5.96 -24.41 7.37
N ALA A 109 5.69 -23.13 7.66
CA ALA A 109 4.64 -22.37 7.00
C ALA A 109 5.02 -22.00 5.55
N LEU A 110 6.29 -21.67 5.33
CA LEU A 110 6.81 -21.26 4.02
C LEU A 110 7.01 -22.44 3.06
N VAL A 111 7.44 -23.60 3.56
CA VAL A 111 7.67 -24.81 2.74
C VAL A 111 6.37 -25.37 2.15
N LYS A 112 5.21 -25.06 2.74
CA LYS A 112 3.89 -25.44 2.20
C LYS A 112 3.53 -24.67 0.92
N LEU A 113 4.21 -23.57 0.64
CA LEU A 113 3.93 -22.75 -0.54
C LEU A 113 4.55 -23.36 -1.81
N PRO A 114 3.84 -23.31 -2.95
CA PRO A 114 4.34 -23.88 -4.19
C PRO A 114 5.62 -23.17 -4.65
N GLY A 115 6.66 -23.96 -4.90
CA GLY A 115 7.95 -23.46 -5.38
C GLY A 115 8.94 -23.02 -4.28
N ILE A 116 8.60 -23.19 -3.00
CA ILE A 116 9.51 -22.91 -1.87
C ILE A 116 9.99 -24.23 -1.25
N GLY A 117 11.27 -24.56 -1.47
CA GLY A 117 11.93 -25.68 -0.79
C GLY A 117 12.44 -25.29 0.60
N LYS A 118 12.81 -26.29 1.41
CA LYS A 118 13.36 -26.10 2.77
C LYS A 118 14.54 -25.13 2.82
N LYS A 119 15.53 -25.32 1.95
CA LYS A 119 16.72 -24.47 1.85
C LYS A 119 16.38 -23.02 1.47
N THR A 120 15.42 -22.85 0.55
CA THR A 120 14.96 -21.52 0.13
C THR A 120 14.19 -20.83 1.25
N ALA A 121 13.33 -21.56 1.98
CA ALA A 121 12.59 -21.03 3.11
C ALA A 121 13.51 -20.55 4.25
N GLU A 122 14.50 -21.36 4.62
CA GLU A 122 15.49 -20.99 5.65
C GLU A 122 16.27 -19.73 5.24
N ARG A 123 16.76 -19.68 4.00
CA ARG A 123 17.46 -18.51 3.47
C ARG A 123 16.56 -17.26 3.46
N LEU A 124 15.32 -17.42 3.04
CA LEU A 124 14.34 -16.34 2.95
C LEU A 124 14.03 -15.75 4.33
N ILE A 125 13.90 -16.58 5.36
CA ILE A 125 13.72 -16.10 6.74
C ILE A 125 14.92 -15.27 7.20
N VAL A 126 16.15 -15.74 6.96
CA VAL A 126 17.37 -15.04 7.39
C VAL A 126 17.54 -13.69 6.68
N GLU A 127 17.38 -13.67 5.35
CA GLU A 127 17.47 -12.45 4.55
C GLU A 127 16.36 -11.46 4.96
N MET A 128 15.10 -11.91 5.02
CA MET A 128 13.97 -11.05 5.38
C MET A 128 14.02 -10.56 6.82
N LYS A 129 14.53 -11.32 7.79
CA LYS A 129 14.69 -10.85 9.18
C LYS A 129 15.63 -9.65 9.29
N THR A 130 16.62 -9.57 8.39
CA THR A 130 17.54 -8.44 8.30
C THR A 130 16.84 -7.22 7.69
N ASP A 131 16.08 -7.43 6.62
CA ASP A 131 15.42 -6.35 5.85
C ASP A 131 14.11 -5.85 6.48
N LEU A 132 13.40 -6.67 7.26
CA LEU A 132 12.15 -6.31 7.93
C LEU A 132 12.31 -5.19 8.96
N LYS A 133 13.51 -5.01 9.52
CA LYS A 133 13.83 -3.84 10.36
C LYS A 133 13.56 -2.52 9.61
N VAL A 134 13.68 -2.52 8.29
CA VAL A 134 13.37 -1.38 7.43
C VAL A 134 11.85 -1.24 7.19
N CYS A 135 11.13 -2.35 7.04
CA CYS A 135 9.67 -2.35 6.83
C CYS A 135 8.87 -1.92 8.07
N THR A 136 9.24 -2.38 9.27
CA THR A 136 8.55 -2.01 10.52
C THR A 136 8.73 -0.51 10.83
N ALA A 137 9.86 0.09 10.46
CA ALA A 137 10.06 1.54 10.58
C ALA A 137 9.12 2.37 9.68
N ILE A 138 8.58 1.79 8.61
CA ILE A 138 7.65 2.46 7.67
C ILE A 138 6.21 2.46 8.22
N SER A 139 5.84 1.50 9.09
CA SER A 139 4.47 1.40 9.64
C SER A 139 4.10 2.57 10.56
N LEU A 140 5.07 3.17 11.27
CA LEU A 140 4.85 4.27 12.20
C LEU A 140 4.67 5.66 11.55
N ARG A 141 4.78 5.77 10.22
CA ARG A 141 4.77 7.07 9.52
C ARG A 141 3.52 7.39 8.71
N GLN A 142 2.49 6.55 8.70
CA GLN A 142 1.25 6.86 7.98
C GLN A 142 0.06 6.89 8.93
N PRO A 143 -0.48 8.07 9.29
CA PRO A 143 -1.83 8.14 9.83
C PRO A 143 -2.84 7.62 8.79
N PRO A 144 -3.97 7.04 9.20
CA PRO A 144 -5.00 6.58 8.28
C PRO A 144 -5.47 7.76 7.42
N ILE A 145 -5.37 7.60 6.10
CA ILE A 145 -5.78 8.59 5.07
C ILE A 145 -7.32 8.78 4.99
N TRP A 146 -8.06 8.39 6.02
CA TRP A 146 -9.52 8.45 6.08
C TRP A 146 -10.06 9.78 6.66
N CYS A 147 -9.24 10.82 6.79
CA CYS A 147 -9.70 12.13 7.27
C CYS A 147 -9.39 13.25 6.27
N SER A 148 -9.97 13.18 5.06
CA SER A 148 -10.04 14.37 4.18
C SER A 148 -11.27 14.39 3.27
N ARG A 149 -12.38 13.78 3.69
CA ARG A 149 -13.69 13.97 3.07
C ARG A 149 -14.69 14.45 4.13
N LEU A 150 -14.52 15.70 4.55
CA LEU A 150 -15.56 16.61 5.06
C LEU A 150 -14.90 17.90 5.56
N LEU A 151 -14.50 18.78 4.66
CA LEU A 151 -14.37 20.21 4.93
C LEU A 151 -14.55 20.96 3.60
N PRO A 152 -15.66 21.69 3.39
CA PRO A 152 -15.79 22.54 2.23
C PRO A 152 -14.77 23.68 2.37
N ALA A 153 -13.85 23.77 1.41
CA ALA A 153 -12.90 24.85 1.28
C ALA A 153 -13.62 26.18 1.01
N ARG A 154 -14.02 26.90 2.07
CA ARG A 154 -14.31 28.33 1.98
C ARG A 154 -13.01 29.11 2.14
N ARG A 155 -12.55 29.68 1.04
CA ARG A 155 -11.48 30.70 0.99
C ARG A 155 -11.78 31.80 2.02
N PRO A 156 -10.85 32.19 2.90
CA PRO A 156 -10.97 33.44 3.61
C PRO A 156 -10.56 34.57 2.64
N THR A 157 -11.55 35.23 2.05
CA THR A 157 -11.35 36.58 1.51
C THR A 157 -10.93 37.49 2.66
N MET A 158 -9.91 38.31 2.41
CA MET A 158 -9.38 39.29 3.36
C MET A 158 -10.51 40.17 3.91
N LEU A 159 -10.96 39.89 5.13
CA LEU A 159 -11.87 40.77 5.84
C LEU A 159 -11.06 41.85 6.57
N ASN A 160 -11.17 43.05 6.01
CA ASN A 160 -10.64 44.31 6.50
C ASN A 160 -10.96 44.53 8.00
N LYS A 161 -9.93 44.62 8.86
CA LYS A 161 -10.02 44.72 10.34
C LYS A 161 -10.76 45.95 10.88
N LYS A 162 -11.24 46.86 10.03
CA LYS A 162 -11.93 48.10 10.46
C LYS A 162 -13.43 47.94 10.76
N ARG A 163 -14.03 46.76 10.55
CA ARG A 163 -15.46 46.50 10.83
C ARG A 163 -15.71 45.30 11.77
N LEU A 164 -15.04 45.27 12.92
CA LEU A 164 -15.35 44.30 13.99
C LEU A 164 -16.17 44.95 15.12
N PRO A 165 -17.28 44.32 15.57
CA PRO A 165 -18.09 44.77 16.71
C PRO A 165 -17.28 44.89 18.02
N ARG A 166 -17.65 45.83 18.91
CA ARG A 166 -16.89 46.11 20.17
C ARG A 166 -16.71 44.87 21.06
N TRP A 167 -17.68 43.96 21.11
CA TRP A 167 -17.60 42.74 21.92
C TRP A 167 -16.51 41.77 21.43
N TRP A 168 -16.21 41.75 20.12
CA TRP A 168 -15.12 40.93 19.56
C TRP A 168 -13.72 41.44 19.95
N ARG A 169 -13.55 42.76 20.14
CA ARG A 169 -12.27 43.31 20.61
C ARG A 169 -12.02 42.98 22.08
N TRP A 170 -13.08 42.92 22.89
CA TRP A 170 -13.00 42.54 24.30
C TRP A 170 -12.53 41.09 24.47
N ALA A 171 -13.07 40.16 23.65
CA ALA A 171 -12.70 38.74 23.68
C ALA A 171 -11.24 38.45 23.28
N ILE A 172 -10.65 39.28 22.42
CA ILE A 172 -9.24 39.12 22.00
C ILE A 172 -8.27 39.65 23.07
N ASN A 173 -8.63 40.71 23.79
CA ASN A 173 -7.75 41.31 24.80
C ASN A 173 -7.73 40.56 26.14
N HIS A 174 -8.79 39.82 26.50
CA HIS A 174 -8.83 39.10 27.78
C HIS A 174 -8.17 37.71 27.79
N LYS A 175 -7.70 37.20 26.64
CA LYS A 175 -7.09 35.86 26.53
C LYS A 175 -5.60 35.81 26.91
N LYS A 176 -5.04 36.85 27.55
CA LYS A 176 -3.62 36.95 27.93
C LYS A 176 -3.31 36.83 29.43
N GLN A 177 -4.28 36.50 30.29
CA GLN A 177 -4.06 36.42 31.75
C GLN A 177 -4.23 35.04 32.40
N ALA A 178 -4.33 33.95 31.64
CA ALA A 178 -4.37 32.59 32.20
C ALA A 178 -3.15 31.79 31.71
N ALA A 179 -1.99 32.09 32.28
CA ALA A 179 -0.79 31.25 32.25
C ALA A 179 0.11 31.67 33.43
N TRP A 180 -0.26 31.25 34.64
CA TRP A 180 0.59 30.97 35.79
C TRP A 180 -0.05 29.80 36.53
#